data_AF-K1XDZ7-F1
#
_entry.id   AF-K1XDZ7-F1
#
_cell.length_a   1.000
_cell.length_b   1.000
_cell.length_c   1.000
_cell.angle_alpha   90.00
_cell.angle_beta   90.00
_cell.angle_gamma   90.00
#
_symmetry.space_group_name_H-M   'P 1'
#
loop_
_entity.id
_entity.type
_entity.pdbx_description
1 polymer ?
#
loop_
_entity_poly.entity_id
_entity_poly.type
_entity_poly.pdbx_seq_one_letter_code
_entity_poly.pdbx_strand_id
1 'polypeptide(L)'
;MIKINQKLILREENSEAILFDPESLLTAWLNESAIEVWKYLCEGLTVEEIQTKMQSSYSDIDSHKLKSDINEIIEHFKNASYIYTE
;
A
#
# COMPACT_ATOMS: atom_id res chain seq x y z
N MET A 1 -10.32 -9.43 6.37
CA MET A 1 -9.31 -8.63 7.14
C MET A 1 -7.98 -8.72 6.40
N ILE A 2 -7.22 -7.63 6.27
CA ILE A 2 -5.92 -7.65 5.56
C ILE A 2 -4.81 -8.08 6.53
N LYS A 3 -3.99 -9.04 6.13
CA LYS A 3 -2.78 -9.47 6.83
C LYS A 3 -1.55 -9.15 5.99
N ILE A 4 -0.52 -8.58 6.60
CA ILE A 4 0.76 -8.29 5.95
C ILE A 4 1.71 -9.50 6.09
N ASN A 5 2.46 -9.83 5.03
CA ASN A 5 3.58 -10.75 5.14
C ASN A 5 4.70 -10.10 5.98
N GLN A 6 4.86 -10.54 7.23
CA GLN A 6 5.77 -9.92 8.20
C GLN A 6 7.27 -10.06 7.87
N LYS A 7 7.63 -10.86 6.87
CA LYS A 7 9.03 -11.05 6.44
C LYS A 7 9.49 -9.98 5.46
N LEU A 8 8.58 -9.16 4.94
CA LEU A 8 8.89 -8.13 3.98
C LEU A 8 9.71 -7.01 4.62
N ILE A 9 10.68 -6.51 3.86
CA ILE A 9 11.56 -5.43 4.28
C ILE A 9 11.24 -4.20 3.41
N LEU A 10 10.79 -3.13 4.05
CA LEU A 10 10.64 -1.82 3.40
C LEU A 10 11.90 -0.99 3.61
N ARG A 11 12.43 -0.44 2.52
CA ARG A 11 13.51 0.56 2.52
C ARG A 11 13.04 1.79 1.77
N GLU A 12 12.89 2.90 2.49
CA GLU A 12 12.46 4.18 1.93
C GLU A 12 13.68 5.07 1.65
N GLU A 13 13.73 5.66 0.47
CA GLU A 13 14.67 6.71 0.09
C GLU A 13 13.89 7.88 -0.54
N ASN A 14 13.75 8.97 0.21
CA ASN A 14 12.97 10.15 -0.18
C ASN A 14 11.49 9.80 -0.52
N SER A 15 11.08 10.02 -1.77
CA SER A 15 9.71 9.80 -2.27
C SER A 15 9.50 8.41 -2.89
N GLU A 16 10.48 7.52 -2.75
CA GLU A 16 10.44 6.16 -3.29
C GLU A 16 10.78 5.15 -2.20
N ALA A 17 10.31 3.91 -2.38
CA ALA A 17 10.68 2.81 -1.52
C ALA A 17 10.83 1.52 -2.28
N ILE A 18 11.68 0.64 -1.75
CA ILE A 18 11.81 -0.74 -2.19
C ILE A 18 11.15 -1.62 -1.14
N LEU A 19 10.18 -2.42 -1.56
CA LEU A 19 9.61 -3.50 -0.79
C LEU A 19 10.24 -4.80 -1.25
N PHE A 20 11.00 -5.46 -0.36
CA PHE A 20 11.76 -6.66 -0.66
C PHE A 20 11.21 -7.87 0.10
N ASP A 21 10.97 -8.95 -0.63
CA ASP A 21 10.68 -10.27 -0.07
C ASP A 21 11.96 -11.14 -0.04
N PRO A 22 12.51 -11.43 1.15
CA PRO A 22 13.71 -12.26 1.26
C PRO A 22 13.49 -13.72 0.88
N GLU A 23 12.25 -14.22 0.83
CA GLU A 23 11.98 -15.62 0.50
C GLU A 23 11.92 -15.84 -1.02
N SER A 24 11.20 -14.98 -1.74
CA SER A 24 11.09 -15.07 -3.21
C SER A 24 12.18 -14.29 -3.96
N LEU A 25 12.96 -13.47 -3.24
CA LEU A 25 13.93 -12.52 -3.79
C LEU A 25 13.31 -11.48 -4.74
N LEU A 26 12.00 -11.26 -4.65
CA LEU A 26 11.29 -10.26 -5.43
C LEU A 26 11.37 -8.89 -4.76
N THR A 27 11.48 -7.86 -5.60
CA THR A 27 11.47 -6.45 -5.21
C THR A 27 10.36 -5.72 -5.94
N ALA A 28 9.62 -4.88 -5.23
CA ALA A 28 8.72 -3.89 -5.82
C ALA A 28 9.21 -2.48 -5.50
N TRP A 29 9.15 -1.61 -6.51
CA TRP A 29 9.37 -0.19 -6.34
C TRP A 29 8.02 0.48 -6.06
N LEU A 30 7.97 1.22 -4.97
CA LEU A 30 6.80 1.95 -4.52
C LEU A 30 7.05 3.45 -4.70
N ASN A 31 6.08 4.14 -5.30
CA ASN A 31 6.03 5.59 -5.28
C ASN A 31 5.39 6.09 -3.98
N GLU A 32 5.40 7.41 -3.77
CA GLU A 32 4.85 8.07 -2.59
C GLU A 32 3.45 7.58 -2.19
N SER A 33 2.51 7.51 -3.13
CA SER A 33 1.13 7.07 -2.84
C SER A 33 1.07 5.59 -2.44
N ALA A 34 1.83 4.71 -3.10
CA ALA A 34 1.88 3.29 -2.74
C ALA A 34 2.56 3.07 -1.37
N ILE A 35 3.53 3.92 -1.00
CA ILE A 35 4.15 3.91 0.33
C ILE A 35 3.12 4.27 1.41
N GLU A 36 2.31 5.31 1.19
CA GLU A 36 1.25 5.69 2.13
C GLU A 36 0.24 4.56 2.32
N VAL A 37 -0.27 3.99 1.22
CA VAL A 37 -1.20 2.85 1.27
C VAL A 37 -0.57 1.68 2.03
N TRP A 38 0.69 1.34 1.75
CA TRP A 38 1.41 0.28 2.46
C TRP A 38 1.48 0.52 3.97
N LYS A 39 1.86 1.74 4.40
CA LYS A 39 1.96 2.11 5.81
C LYS A 39 0.62 2.01 6.51
N TYR A 40 -0.46 2.51 5.90
CA TYR A 40 -1.79 2.42 6.50
C TYR A 40 -2.30 0.98 6.59
N LEU A 41 -1.98 0.13 5.61
CA LEU A 41 -2.28 -1.30 5.71
C LEU A 41 -1.50 -1.96 6.85
N CYS A 42 -0.24 -1.58 7.08
CA CYS A 42 0.55 -2.06 8.22
C CYS A 42 -0.02 -1.60 9.57
N GLU A 43 -0.66 -0.43 9.61
CA GLU A 43 -1.41 0.07 10.78
C GLU A 43 -2.77 -0.65 10.95
N GLY A 44 -3.18 -1.49 10.00
CA GLY A 44 -4.42 -2.29 10.06
C GLY A 44 -5.67 -1.54 9.59
N LEU A 45 -5.52 -0.44 8.85
CA LEU A 45 -6.63 0.37 8.39
C LEU A 45 -7.40 -0.31 7.25
N THR A 46 -8.69 -0.03 7.21
CA THR A 46 -9.59 -0.41 6.11
C THR A 46 -9.41 0.51 4.90
N VAL A 47 -9.88 0.09 3.73
CA VAL A 47 -9.83 0.88 2.49
C VAL A 47 -10.52 2.23 2.67
N GLU A 48 -11.66 2.25 3.36
CA GLU A 48 -12.43 3.47 3.66
C GLU A 48 -11.64 4.45 4.56
N GLU A 49 -10.93 3.94 5.56
CA GLU A 49 -10.09 4.76 6.45
C GLU A 49 -8.86 5.31 5.71
N ILE A 50 -8.23 4.48 4.87
CA ILE A 50 -7.11 4.89 3.99
C ILE A 50 -7.55 6.02 3.07
N GLN A 51 -8.68 5.83 2.39
CA GLN A 51 -9.26 6.84 1.50
C GLN A 51 -9.51 8.14 2.25
N THR A 52 -10.11 8.08 3.45
CA THR A 52 -10.37 9.26 4.27
C THR A 52 -9.09 10.00 4.66
N LYS A 53 -8.05 9.27 5.07
CA LYS A 53 -6.75 9.85 5.41
C LYS A 53 -6.08 10.51 4.21
N MET A 54 -5.95 9.79 3.09
CA MET A 54 -5.33 10.34 1.89
C MET A 54 -6.10 11.55 1.38
N GLN A 55 -7.43 11.52 1.37
CA GLN A 55 -8.24 12.65 0.90
C GLN A 55 -8.08 13.91 1.76
N SER A 56 -7.68 13.79 3.03
CA SER A 56 -7.34 14.96 3.86
C SER A 56 -5.99 15.60 3.48
N SER A 57 -5.09 14.83 2.87
CA SER A 57 -3.78 15.31 2.39
C SER A 57 -3.85 15.97 1.01
N TYR A 58 -4.87 15.65 0.20
CA TYR A 58 -5.03 16.16 -1.16
C TYR A 58 -6.34 16.94 -1.32
N SER A 59 -6.23 18.25 -1.53
CA SER A 59 -7.37 19.17 -1.54
C SER A 59 -8.31 19.06 -2.76
N ASP A 60 -7.94 18.31 -3.81
CA ASP A 60 -8.65 18.34 -5.10
C ASP A 60 -8.66 16.98 -5.83
N ILE A 61 -8.74 15.86 -5.09
CA ILE A 61 -8.84 14.52 -5.66
C ILE A 61 -10.29 14.01 -5.63
N ASP A 62 -10.76 13.51 -6.78
CA ASP A 62 -12.04 12.81 -6.88
C ASP A 62 -12.04 11.56 -6.01
N SER A 63 -13.04 11.46 -5.13
CA SER A 63 -13.11 10.40 -4.12
C SER A 63 -13.27 9.01 -4.74
N HIS A 64 -14.01 8.89 -5.85
CA HIS A 64 -14.20 7.61 -6.54
C HIS A 64 -12.90 7.15 -7.21
N LYS A 65 -12.18 8.07 -7.83
CA LYS A 65 -10.87 7.80 -8.42
C LYS A 65 -9.86 7.36 -7.37
N LEU A 66 -9.77 8.08 -6.24
CA LEU A 66 -8.88 7.70 -5.14
C LEU A 66 -9.17 6.30 -4.63
N LYS A 67 -10.44 5.95 -4.44
CA LYS A 67 -10.83 4.60 -4.02
C LYS A 67 -10.42 3.55 -5.07
N SER A 68 -10.56 3.85 -6.36
CA SER A 68 -10.10 2.97 -7.43
C SER A 68 -8.60 2.73 -7.37
N ASP A 69 -7.82 3.81 -7.25
CA ASP A 69 -6.35 3.77 -7.20
C ASP A 69 -5.85 2.99 -5.97
N ILE A 70 -6.46 3.18 -4.80
CA ILE A 70 -6.15 2.41 -3.58
C ILE A 70 -6.41 0.92 -3.79
N ASN A 71 -7.55 0.56 -4.40
CA ASN A 71 -7.89 -0.83 -4.65
C ASN A 71 -6.95 -1.49 -5.67
N GLU A 72 -6.53 -0.76 -6.69
CA GLU A 72 -5.54 -1.24 -7.66
C GLU A 72 -4.20 -1.54 -6.98
N ILE A 73 -3.71 -0.64 -6.14
CA ILE A 73 -2.49 -0.85 -5.34
C ILE A 73 -2.61 -2.10 -4.44
N ILE A 74 -3.74 -2.24 -3.73
CA ILE A 74 -4.01 -3.41 -2.88
C ILE A 74 -4.01 -4.70 -3.70
N GLU A 75 -4.60 -4.67 -4.90
CA GLU A 75 -4.64 -5.84 -5.77
C GLU A 75 -3.25 -6.23 -6.29
N HIS A 76 -2.40 -5.25 -6.60
CA HIS A 76 -0.99 -5.51 -6.90
C HIS A 76 -0.25 -6.17 -5.73
N PHE A 77 -0.47 -5.68 -4.51
CA PHE A 77 0.13 -6.28 -3.31
C PHE A 77 -0.35 -7.71 -3.06
N LYS A 78 -1.63 -8.01 -3.30
CA LYS A 78 -2.14 -9.39 -3.21
C LYS A 78 -1.53 -10.30 -4.26
N ASN A 79 -1.48 -9.86 -5.51
CA ASN A 79 -0.93 -10.65 -6.61
C ASN A 79 0.56 -10.95 -6.41
N ALA A 80 1.29 -10.04 -5.77
CA ALA A 80 2.68 -10.23 -5.37
C ALA A 80 2.84 -11.02 -4.05
N SER A 81 1.74 -11.49 -3.43
CA SER A 81 1.72 -12.18 -2.13
C SER A 81 2.34 -11.38 -0.98
N TYR A 82 2.28 -10.04 -1.07
CA TYR A 82 2.76 -9.16 -0.01
C TYR A 82 1.74 -8.99 1.11
N ILE A 83 0.46 -9.07 0.75
CA ILE A 83 -0.68 -9.04 1.67
C ILE A 83 -1.64 -10.18 1.37
N TYR A 84 -2.44 -10.55 2.36
CA TYR A 84 -3.47 -11.59 2.26
C TYR A 84 -4.80 -11.06 2.77
N THR A 85 -5.90 -11.44 2.13
CA THR A 85 -7.26 -11.19 2.64
C THR A 85 -7.85 -12.48 3.14
N GLU A 86 -8.19 -12.53 4.43
CA GLU A 86 -9.10 -13.51 5.01
C GLU A 86 -10.56 -13.06 4.88
#